data_AF-A0A564YQN7-F1
#
_entry.id   AF-A0A564YQN7-F1
#
_cell.length_a   1.000
_cell.length_b   1.000
_cell.length_c   1.000
_cell.angle_alpha   90.00
_cell.angle_beta   90.00
_cell.angle_gamma   90.00
#
_symmetry.space_group_name_H-M   'P 1'
#
loop_
_entity.id
_entity.type
_entity.pdbx_description
1 polymer ?
#
loop_
_entity_poly.entity_id
_entity_poly.type
_entity_poly.pdbx_seq_one_letter_code
_entity_poly.pdbx_strand_id
1 'polypeptide(L)'
;MLAMNKSYKQGELILSESPLSYALHGKASSQFCAECLKSGKLHPLLRCSKCKYAFYCSKNCQRSHWTLHKKECSFIARGNATPGATLRVIFHIITSKIYQNDPEFTSYMS
;
A
#
# COMPACT_ATOMS: atom_id res chain seq x y z
N MET A 1 -20.89 -5.69 -11.69
CA MET A 1 -21.24 -6.78 -10.76
C MET A 1 -21.18 -8.09 -11.52
N LEU A 2 -20.51 -9.09 -10.92
CA LEU A 2 -20.57 -10.46 -11.41
C LEU A 2 -22.02 -10.95 -11.26
N ALA A 3 -22.60 -11.42 -12.35
CA ALA A 3 -23.94 -11.99 -12.36
C ALA A 3 -23.85 -13.49 -12.64
N MET A 4 -24.66 -14.28 -11.93
CA MET A 4 -24.85 -15.69 -12.28
C MET A 4 -25.41 -15.78 -13.70
N ASN A 5 -24.93 -16.77 -14.47
CA ASN A 5 -25.38 -17.08 -15.83
C ASN A 5 -25.06 -16.05 -16.92
N LYS A 6 -24.09 -15.15 -16.69
CA LYS A 6 -23.56 -14.28 -17.75
C LYS A 6 -22.42 -14.97 -18.51
N SER A 7 -22.52 -15.06 -19.83
CA SER A 7 -21.44 -15.55 -20.69
C SER A 7 -20.46 -14.43 -21.03
N TYR A 8 -19.16 -14.75 -21.09
CA TYR A 8 -18.08 -13.82 -21.44
C TYR A 8 -17.25 -14.37 -22.60
N LYS A 9 -16.76 -13.47 -23.46
CA LYS A 9 -15.89 -13.83 -24.58
C LYS A 9 -14.43 -13.97 -24.12
N GLN A 10 -13.64 -14.72 -24.88
CA GLN A 10 -12.20 -14.80 -24.64
C GLN A 10 -11.56 -13.41 -24.72
N GLY A 11 -10.80 -13.04 -23.68
CA GLY A 11 -10.15 -11.74 -23.56
C GLY A 11 -11.04 -10.60 -23.04
N GLU A 12 -12.31 -10.86 -22.70
CA GLU A 12 -13.20 -9.83 -22.17
C GLU A 12 -12.80 -9.43 -20.74
N LEU A 13 -12.66 -8.12 -20.49
CA LEU A 13 -12.46 -7.57 -19.15
C LEU A 13 -13.78 -7.58 -18.39
N ILE A 14 -13.92 -8.53 -17.47
CA ILE A 14 -15.16 -8.74 -16.70
C ILE A 14 -15.30 -7.72 -15.56
N LEU A 15 -14.18 -7.43 -14.87
CA LEU A 15 -14.13 -6.56 -13.71
C LEU A 15 -12.72 -5.98 -13.58
N SER A 16 -12.65 -4.71 -13.17
CA SER A 16 -11.43 -4.07 -12.73
C SER A 16 -11.76 -3.23 -11.51
N GLU A 17 -10.99 -3.41 -10.44
CA GLU A 17 -11.15 -2.66 -9.20
C GLU A 17 -9.79 -2.17 -8.70
N SER A 18 -9.81 -1.03 -8.00
CA SER A 18 -8.65 -0.57 -7.25
C SER A 18 -8.63 -1.28 -5.90
N PRO A 19 -7.46 -1.76 -5.44
CA PRO A 19 -7.38 -2.43 -4.15
C PRO A 19 -7.76 -1.46 -3.04
N LEU A 20 -8.57 -1.93 -2.09
CA LEU A 20 -8.87 -1.18 -0.87
C LEU A 20 -7.59 -0.79 -0.14
N SER A 21 -6.65 -1.72 -0.06
CA SER A 21 -5.36 -1.57 0.57
C SER A 21 -4.38 -2.62 0.04
N TYR A 22 -3.09 -2.35 0.14
CA TYR A 22 -2.02 -3.27 -0.22
C TYR A 22 -0.75 -2.97 0.58
N ALA A 23 0.19 -3.91 0.56
CA ALA A 23 1.55 -3.71 1.05
C ALA A 23 2.52 -4.58 0.25
N LEU A 24 3.63 -4.00 -0.20
CA LEU A 24 4.68 -4.75 -0.87
C LEU A 24 5.34 -5.76 0.08
N HIS A 25 5.62 -6.96 -0.41
CA HIS A 25 6.47 -7.91 0.31
C HIS A 25 7.86 -7.29 0.55
N GLY A 26 8.53 -7.63 1.65
CA GLY A 26 9.82 -7.02 2.00
C GLY A 26 10.88 -7.16 0.89
N LYS A 27 10.94 -8.32 0.25
CA LYS A 27 11.83 -8.58 -0.92
C LYS A 27 11.52 -7.69 -2.14
N ALA A 28 10.29 -7.19 -2.24
CA ALA A 28 9.82 -6.36 -3.35
C ALA A 28 9.92 -4.85 -3.05
N SER A 29 10.12 -4.43 -1.78
CA SER A 29 10.02 -3.01 -1.41
C SER A 29 11.05 -2.13 -2.15
N SER A 30 12.26 -2.65 -2.38
CA SER A 30 13.32 -1.95 -3.12
C SER A 30 13.20 -2.03 -4.64
N GLN A 31 12.29 -2.87 -5.15
CA GLN A 31 12.15 -3.16 -6.58
C GLN A 31 10.94 -2.47 -7.22
N PHE A 32 9.98 -2.02 -6.42
CA PHE A 32 8.72 -1.45 -6.90
C PHE A 32 8.38 -0.16 -6.18
N CYS A 33 7.72 0.75 -6.90
CA CYS A 33 7.14 1.94 -6.29
C CYS A 33 6.05 1.53 -5.28
N ALA A 34 6.15 2.03 -4.05
CA ALA A 34 5.21 1.74 -2.98
C ALA A 34 3.82 2.37 -3.16
N GLU A 35 3.63 3.23 -4.19
CA GLU A 35 2.35 3.86 -4.51
C GLU A 35 1.72 3.31 -5.80
N CYS A 36 2.47 3.31 -6.91
CA CYS A 36 1.92 2.96 -8.21
C CYS A 36 2.29 1.54 -8.67
N LEU A 37 3.01 0.78 -7.83
CA LEU A 37 3.45 -0.60 -8.06
C LEU A 37 4.30 -0.81 -9.33
N LYS A 38 4.69 0.25 -10.03
CA LYS A 38 5.59 0.17 -11.18
C LYS A 38 6.97 -0.30 -10.75
N SER A 39 7.56 -1.18 -11.55
CA SER A 39 8.90 -1.70 -11.31
C SER A 39 9.95 -0.60 -11.47
N GLY A 40 10.91 -0.57 -10.55
CA GLY A 40 12.12 0.24 -10.62
C GLY A 40 13.19 -0.31 -11.57
N LYS A 41 12.94 -1.42 -12.28
CA LYS A 41 13.89 -1.98 -13.27
C LYS A 41 14.22 -1.00 -14.39
N LEU A 42 13.24 -0.20 -14.82
CA LEU A 42 13.39 0.77 -15.91
C LEU A 42 13.76 2.17 -15.42
N HIS A 43 13.46 2.49 -14.16
CA HIS A 43 13.69 3.81 -13.57
C HIS A 43 14.14 3.71 -12.11
N PRO A 44 15.23 4.40 -11.73
CA PRO A 44 15.69 4.42 -10.34
C PRO A 44 14.59 4.89 -9.39
N LEU A 45 14.47 4.20 -8.24
CA LEU A 45 13.50 4.56 -7.21
C LEU A 45 14.16 5.45 -6.13
N LEU A 46 13.40 6.44 -5.69
CA LEU A 46 13.71 7.30 -4.56
C LEU A 46 13.35 6.58 -3.26
N ARG A 47 14.34 6.39 -2.39
CA ARG A 47 14.13 5.82 -1.06
C ARG A 47 13.57 6.87 -0.10
N CYS A 48 12.58 6.51 0.70
CA CYS A 48 12.11 7.33 1.81
C CYS A 48 13.27 7.66 2.75
N SER A 49 13.58 8.95 2.95
CA SER A 49 14.72 9.38 3.76
C SER A 49 14.58 9.01 5.24
N LYS A 50 13.35 8.97 5.76
CA LYS A 50 13.04 8.71 7.17
C LYS A 50 13.15 7.23 7.53
N CYS A 51 12.36 6.35 6.90
CA CYS A 51 12.33 4.92 7.25
C CYS A 51 13.33 4.07 6.46
N LYS A 52 13.86 4.57 5.33
CA LYS A 52 14.74 3.84 4.41
C LYS A 52 14.16 2.52 3.86
N TYR A 53 12.88 2.25 4.06
CA TYR A 53 12.22 0.99 3.70
C TYR A 53 11.32 1.09 2.45
N ALA A 54 10.58 2.20 2.31
CA ALA A 54 9.70 2.43 1.16
C ALA A 54 10.44 3.15 0.02
N PHE A 55 10.11 2.79 -1.21
CA PHE A 55 10.73 3.31 -2.44
C PHE A 55 9.66 3.86 -3.39
N TYR A 56 9.97 4.92 -4.14
CA TYR A 56 9.01 5.65 -4.96
C TYR A 56 9.62 6.05 -6.30
N CYS A 57 8.85 6.00 -7.38
CA CYS A 57 9.33 6.50 -8.68
C CYS A 57 9.37 8.04 -8.76
N SER A 58 8.66 8.74 -7.85
CA SER A 58 8.61 10.20 -7.84
C SER A 58 8.24 10.75 -6.46
N LYS A 59 8.53 12.04 -6.24
CA LYS A 59 8.04 12.79 -5.06
C LYS A 59 6.51 12.83 -4.99
N ASN A 60 5.83 12.78 -6.14
CA ASN A 60 4.37 12.74 -6.19
C ASN A 60 3.85 11.42 -5.64
N CYS A 61 4.42 10.28 -6.06
CA CYS A 61 4.07 8.98 -5.50
C CYS A 61 4.33 8.90 -3.98
N GLN A 62 5.43 9.49 -3.51
CA GLN A 62 5.71 9.58 -2.06
C GLN A 62 4.65 10.38 -1.31
N ARG A 63 4.21 11.52 -1.86
CA ARG A 63 3.16 12.37 -1.27
C ARG A 63 1.80 11.67 -1.24
N SER A 64 1.41 11.01 -2.34
CA SER A 64 0.15 10.26 -2.41
C SER A 64 0.11 9.13 -1.37
N HIS A 65 1.19 8.36 -1.25
CA HIS A 65 1.29 7.26 -0.29
C HIS A 65 1.37 7.72 1.18
N TRP A 66 1.66 9.01 1.43
CA TRP A 66 1.98 9.50 2.77
C TRP A 66 0.88 9.23 3.80
N THR A 67 -0.39 9.32 3.40
CA THR A 67 -1.53 9.09 4.30
C THR A 67 -1.48 7.68 4.92
N LEU A 68 -1.16 6.66 4.13
CA LEU A 68 -1.01 5.27 4.58
C LEU A 68 0.35 5.05 5.25
N HIS A 69 1.41 5.60 4.65
CA HIS A 69 2.77 5.35 5.09
C HIS A 69 3.18 6.07 6.38
N LYS A 70 2.59 7.23 6.73
CA LYS A 70 3.10 8.12 7.80
C LYS A 70 3.33 7.41 9.14
N LYS A 71 2.35 6.62 9.58
CA LYS A 71 2.42 5.91 10.87
C LYS A 71 3.42 4.76 10.80
N GLU A 72 3.35 3.95 9.75
CA GLU A 72 4.28 2.85 9.47
C GLU A 72 5.74 3.33 9.37
N CYS A 73 5.95 4.44 8.67
CA CYS A 73 7.24 5.10 8.50
C CYS A 73 7.88 5.46 9.84
N SER A 74 7.08 5.96 10.78
CA SER A 74 7.56 6.37 12.10
C SER A 74 7.85 5.17 13.01
N PHE A 75 7.13 4.05 12.82
CA PHE A 75 7.44 2.79 13.47
C PHE A 75 8.78 2.21 12.98
N ILE A 76 8.95 2.07 11.66
CA ILE A 76 10.17 1.50 11.07
C ILE A 76 11.39 2.39 11.33
N ALA A 77 11.24 3.72 11.25
CA ALA A 77 12.36 4.65 11.46
C ALA A 77 12.94 4.62 12.89
N ARG A 78 12.20 4.07 13.86
CA ARG A 78 12.70 3.87 15.24
C ARG A 78 13.60 2.64 15.40
N GLY A 79 13.92 1.94 14.31
CA GLY A 79 14.75 0.73 14.34
C GLY A 79 13.97 -0.55 14.63
N ASN A 80 12.64 -0.47 14.69
CA ASN A 80 11.80 -1.64 14.89
C ASN A 80 11.89 -2.57 13.67
N ALA A 81 11.79 -3.89 13.93
CA ALA A 81 11.66 -4.87 12.87
C ALA A 81 10.46 -4.52 11.98
N THR A 82 10.66 -4.55 10.67
CA THR A 82 9.56 -4.25 9.73
C THR A 82 8.52 -5.35 9.81
N PRO A 83 7.23 -5.05 10.06
CA PRO A 83 6.20 -6.07 10.11
C PRO A 83 6.08 -6.80 8.78
N GLY A 84 5.66 -8.07 8.82
CA GLY A 84 5.35 -8.84 7.62
C GLY A 84 4.26 -8.17 6.78
N ALA A 85 4.24 -8.46 5.48
CA ALA A 85 3.31 -7.83 4.53
C ALA A 85 1.84 -7.92 4.98
N THR A 86 1.41 -9.05 5.55
CA THR A 86 0.05 -9.24 6.09
C THR A 86 -0.30 -8.24 7.17
N LEU A 87 0.56 -8.06 8.18
CA LEU A 87 0.33 -7.09 9.26
C LEU A 87 0.29 -5.66 8.73
N ARG A 88 1.13 -5.35 7.73
CA ARG A 88 1.14 -4.04 7.08
C ARG A 88 -0.15 -3.79 6.30
N VAL A 89 -0.69 -4.78 5.58
CA VAL A 89 -1.99 -4.67 4.89
C VAL A 89 -3.11 -4.41 5.89
N ILE A 90 -3.20 -5.21 6.97
CA ILE A 90 -4.20 -5.03 8.02
C ILE A 90 -4.10 -3.63 8.63
N PHE A 91 -2.89 -3.19 8.95
CA PHE A 91 -2.62 -1.85 9.46
C PHE A 91 -3.09 -0.76 8.49
N HIS A 92 -2.81 -0.89 7.20
CA HIS A 92 -3.28 0.04 6.17
C HIS A 92 -4.81 0.01 5.99
N ILE A 93 -5.47 -1.14 6.13
CA ILE A 93 -6.94 -1.23 6.09
C ILE A 93 -7.52 -0.44 7.25
N ILE A 94 -7.10 -0.74 8.49
CA ILE A 94 -7.60 -0.10 9.70
C ILE A 94 -7.35 1.42 9.69
N THR A 95 -6.24 1.86 9.10
CA THR A 95 -5.87 3.29 9.00
C THR A 95 -6.36 3.97 7.72
N SER A 96 -7.04 3.23 6.83
CA SER A 96 -7.59 3.78 5.59
C SER A 96 -8.72 4.76 5.88
N LYS A 97 -9.00 5.65 4.93
CA LYS A 97 -10.09 6.63 5.02
C LYS A 97 -11.47 6.02 5.29
N ILE A 98 -11.66 4.75 4.95
CA ILE A 98 -12.94 4.06 5.16
C ILE A 98 -13.23 3.86 6.65
N TYR A 99 -12.20 3.57 7.44
CA TYR A 99 -12.34 3.29 8.88
C TYR A 99 -11.90 4.45 9.77
N GLN A 100 -11.63 5.64 9.20
CA GLN A 100 -11.14 6.80 9.95
C GLN A 100 -12.13 7.33 11.00
N ASN A 101 -13.43 7.02 10.85
CA ASN A 101 -14.48 7.42 11.79
C ASN A 101 -15.11 6.21 12.51
N ASP A 102 -14.53 5.02 12.36
CA ASP A 102 -15.04 3.82 13.01
C ASP A 102 -14.65 3.86 14.50
N PRO A 103 -15.61 3.86 15.45
CA PRO A 103 -15.31 3.99 16.87
C PRO A 103 -14.41 2.88 17.41
N GLU A 104 -14.55 1.67 16.88
CA GLU A 104 -13.75 0.51 17.29
C GLU A 104 -12.27 0.77 16.93
N PHE A 105 -12.01 1.17 15.69
CA PHE A 105 -10.65 1.40 15.19
C PHE A 105 -10.03 2.70 15.67
N THR A 106 -10.83 3.74 15.93
CA THR A 106 -10.32 5.03 16.40
C THR A 106 -9.68 4.89 17.79
N SER A 107 -10.22 4.01 18.65
CA SER A 107 -9.67 3.73 19.99
C SER A 107 -8.27 3.09 19.98
N TYR A 108 -7.96 2.28 18.95
CA TYR A 108 -6.64 1.66 18.78
C TYR A 108 -5.62 2.61 18.13
N MET A 109 -6.06 3.79 17.68
CA MET A 109 -5.28 4.73 16.89
C MET A 109 -4.93 6.03 17.63
N SER A 110 -5.51 6.24 18.83
CA SER A 110 -5.19 7.29 19.81
C SER A 110 -4.10 6.84 20.77
#